data_AF-A0A5C8V587-F1
#
_entry.id   AF-A0A5C8V587-F1
#
_cell.length_a   1.000
_cell.length_b   1.000
_cell.length_c   1.000
_cell.angle_alpha   90.00
_cell.angle_beta   90.00
_cell.angle_gamma   90.00
#
_symmetry.space_group_name_H-M   'P 1'
#
loop_
_entity.id
_entity.type
_entity.pdbx_description
1 polymer ?
#
loop_
_entity_poly.entity_id
_entity_poly.type
_entity_poly.pdbx_seq_one_letter_code
_entity_poly.pdbx_strand_id
1 'polypeptide(L)'
;MEDIEYTSYRTTKRKLYELIKPFNYRVFTDLINPIISANRGLDITQAKWAIKLQSREVLLFLEQTGITIRNFGVDIQIDKKQISKKEIKGLIPEITNEEIEKTLNPIISCQRGAYISDPKWVRYVSMDELRMFLLKIGEPIQGVSNQIIELVDSSEKPVVYELI
;
A
#
# COMPACT_ATOMS: atom_id res chain seq x y z
N MET A 1 7.94 2.73 -23.19
CA MET A 1 8.21 3.29 -21.85
C MET A 1 7.06 2.82 -21.00
N GLU A 2 7.35 2.20 -19.87
CA GLU A 2 6.28 1.72 -19.00
C GLU A 2 5.85 2.86 -18.10
N ASP A 3 4.62 3.32 -18.31
CA ASP A 3 3.92 4.21 -17.41
C ASP A 3 3.67 3.50 -16.07
N ILE A 4 3.42 4.26 -15.01
CA ILE A 4 2.98 3.70 -13.74
C ILE A 4 1.54 4.12 -13.51
N GLU A 5 0.67 3.12 -13.33
CA GLU A 5 -0.73 3.28 -13.00
C GLU A 5 -1.07 2.37 -11.83
N TYR A 6 -1.67 2.94 -10.78
CA TYR A 6 -2.16 2.19 -9.63
C TYR A 6 -3.17 3.01 -8.84
N THR A 7 -3.99 2.33 -8.06
CA THR A 7 -4.89 2.98 -7.10
C THR A 7 -4.25 2.96 -5.71
N SER A 8 -4.04 4.13 -5.12
CA SER A 8 -3.60 4.24 -3.73
C SER A 8 -4.77 4.21 -2.78
N TYR A 9 -4.69 3.35 -1.78
CA TYR A 9 -5.67 3.22 -0.69
C TYR A 9 -5.16 3.81 0.63
N ARG A 10 -4.05 4.57 0.59
CA ARG A 10 -3.49 5.18 1.79
C ARG A 10 -4.51 6.06 2.47
N THR A 11 -4.60 5.92 3.78
CA THR A 11 -5.57 6.64 4.59
C THR A 11 -5.12 6.68 6.04
N THR A 12 -5.98 7.11 6.95
CA THR A 12 -5.75 6.98 8.39
C THR A 12 -6.69 5.95 9.00
N LYS A 13 -6.31 5.35 10.13
CA LYS A 13 -7.20 4.46 10.91
C LYS A 13 -8.58 5.08 11.14
N ARG A 14 -8.61 6.37 11.48
CA ARG A 14 -9.85 7.12 11.67
C ARG A 14 -10.68 7.18 10.39
N LYS A 15 -10.10 7.61 9.27
CA LYS A 15 -10.83 7.71 7.99
C LYS A 15 -11.34 6.35 7.54
N LEU A 16 -10.53 5.29 7.62
CA LEU A 16 -10.95 3.93 7.27
C LEU A 16 -12.10 3.46 8.17
N TYR A 17 -11.99 3.67 9.49
CA TYR A 17 -13.06 3.30 10.42
C TYR A 17 -14.39 4.01 10.13
N GLU A 18 -14.35 5.30 9.77
CA GLU A 18 -15.56 6.04 9.39
C GLU A 18 -16.24 5.46 8.13
N LEU A 19 -15.46 4.96 7.17
CA LEU A 19 -15.99 4.38 5.93
C LEU A 19 -16.64 3.01 6.11
N ILE A 20 -16.26 2.27 7.15
CA ILE A 20 -16.75 0.91 7.41
C ILE A 20 -17.85 0.86 8.48
N LYS A 21 -18.34 2.00 8.98
CA LYS A 21 -19.43 2.01 9.96
C LYS A 21 -20.65 1.24 9.40
N PRO A 22 -21.36 0.46 10.23
CA PRO A 22 -21.32 0.44 11.70
C PRO A 22 -20.35 -0.60 12.32
N PHE A 23 -19.25 -0.96 11.65
CA PHE A 23 -18.27 -1.91 12.19
C PHE A 23 -17.80 -1.58 13.62
N ASN A 24 -17.58 -2.59 14.45
CA ASN A 24 -17.19 -2.40 15.85
C ASN A 24 -15.73 -1.89 15.94
N TYR A 25 -15.51 -0.79 16.67
CA TYR A 25 -14.17 -0.18 16.81
C TYR A 25 -13.13 -1.12 17.43
N ARG A 26 -13.49 -1.90 18.44
CA ARG A 26 -12.56 -2.84 19.09
C ARG A 26 -12.14 -3.93 18.12
N VAL A 27 -13.10 -4.51 17.40
CA VAL A 27 -12.83 -5.49 16.34
C VAL A 27 -11.94 -4.88 15.26
N PHE A 28 -12.22 -3.64 14.83
CA PHE A 28 -11.36 -2.92 13.89
C PHE A 28 -9.93 -2.83 14.39
N THR A 29 -9.71 -2.41 15.64
CA THR A 29 -8.35 -2.28 16.20
C THR A 29 -7.66 -3.64 16.38
N ASP A 30 -8.41 -4.67 16.76
CA ASP A 30 -7.87 -6.02 16.98
C ASP A 30 -7.47 -6.69 15.66
N LEU A 31 -8.05 -6.27 14.53
CA LEU A 31 -7.68 -6.75 13.18
C LEU A 31 -6.60 -5.90 12.52
N ILE A 32 -6.73 -4.57 12.51
CA ILE A 32 -5.81 -3.70 11.77
C ILE A 32 -4.41 -3.64 12.40
N ASN A 33 -4.29 -3.73 13.72
CA ASN A 33 -3.00 -3.62 14.40
C ASN A 33 -2.08 -4.83 14.10
N PRO A 34 -2.54 -6.09 14.14
CA PRO A 34 -1.76 -7.23 13.66
C PRO A 34 -1.32 -7.10 12.20
N ILE A 35 -2.19 -6.61 11.31
CA ILE A 35 -1.86 -6.39 9.90
C ILE A 35 -0.70 -5.39 9.77
N ILE A 36 -0.77 -4.26 10.47
CA ILE A 36 0.31 -3.25 10.48
C ILE A 36 1.60 -3.85 11.05
N SER A 37 1.50 -4.59 12.16
CA SER A 37 2.65 -5.23 12.82
C SER A 37 3.38 -6.18 11.86
N ALA A 38 2.63 -7.08 11.20
CA ALA A 38 3.18 -8.02 10.24
C ALA A 38 3.74 -7.32 8.98
N ASN A 39 3.00 -6.37 8.41
CA ASN A 39 3.38 -5.71 7.18
C ASN A 39 4.60 -4.78 7.32
N ARG A 40 4.78 -4.16 8.49
CA ARG A 40 5.90 -3.24 8.77
C ARG A 40 7.03 -3.83 9.60
N GLY A 41 6.88 -5.05 10.10
CA GLY A 41 7.84 -5.66 11.04
C GLY A 41 7.93 -4.90 12.38
N LEU A 42 6.82 -4.33 12.84
CA LEU A 42 6.74 -3.58 14.10
C LEU A 42 6.17 -4.46 15.21
N ASP A 43 6.50 -4.15 16.46
CA ASP A 43 5.78 -4.73 17.59
C ASP A 43 4.32 -4.23 17.64
N ILE A 44 3.45 -4.97 18.33
CA ILE A 44 2.02 -4.65 18.38
C ILE A 44 1.73 -3.31 19.07
N THR A 45 2.60 -2.88 19.98
CA THR A 45 2.46 -1.61 20.70
C THR A 45 2.76 -0.44 19.78
N GLN A 46 3.83 -0.53 18.98
CA GLN A 46 4.18 0.42 17.93
C GLN A 46 3.10 0.46 16.83
N ALA A 47 2.58 -0.71 16.42
CA ALA A 47 1.52 -0.81 15.44
C ALA A 47 0.24 -0.08 15.86
N LYS A 48 -0.10 -0.08 17.16
CA LYS A 48 -1.24 0.72 17.69
C LYS A 48 -1.08 2.21 17.41
N TRP A 49 0.14 2.74 17.53
CA TRP A 49 0.46 4.15 17.32
C TRP A 49 0.63 4.54 15.84
N ALA A 50 0.67 3.58 14.91
CA ALA A 50 0.70 3.86 13.49
C ALA A 50 -0.66 4.40 13.00
N ILE A 51 -0.82 5.73 12.97
CA ILE A 51 -2.09 6.38 12.59
C ILE A 51 -2.37 6.26 11.08
N LYS A 52 -1.33 6.43 10.26
CA LYS A 52 -1.42 6.36 8.79
C LYS A 52 -1.28 4.92 8.34
N LEU A 53 -2.10 4.51 7.39
CA LEU A 53 -2.13 3.16 6.81
C LEU A 53 -1.50 3.17 5.41
N GLN A 54 -0.76 2.11 5.10
CA GLN A 54 -0.28 1.80 3.74
C GLN A 54 -1.41 1.13 2.96
N SER A 55 -1.41 1.26 1.63
CA SER A 55 -2.45 0.68 0.78
C SER A 55 -2.60 -0.83 1.00
N ARG A 56 -1.49 -1.56 1.08
CA ARG A 56 -1.49 -3.01 1.36
C ARG A 56 -2.18 -3.36 2.68
N GLU A 57 -2.02 -2.56 3.72
CA GLU A 57 -2.65 -2.83 5.03
C GLU A 57 -4.16 -2.64 4.97
N VAL A 58 -4.61 -1.66 4.20
CA VAL A 58 -6.03 -1.42 3.98
C VAL A 58 -6.63 -2.56 3.17
N LEU A 59 -5.97 -2.97 2.09
CA LEU A 59 -6.42 -4.08 1.25
C LEU A 59 -6.51 -5.39 2.05
N LEU A 60 -5.47 -5.74 2.82
CA LEU A 60 -5.49 -6.93 3.68
C LEU A 60 -6.62 -6.87 4.72
N PHE A 61 -6.89 -5.70 5.29
CA PHE A 61 -7.99 -5.53 6.24
C PHE A 61 -9.36 -5.74 5.57
N LEU A 62 -9.57 -5.16 4.38
CA LEU A 62 -10.81 -5.30 3.63
C LEU A 62 -11.03 -6.75 3.17
N GLU A 63 -9.97 -7.41 2.70
CA GLU A 63 -9.98 -8.83 2.35
C GLU A 63 -10.34 -9.71 3.55
N GLN A 64 -9.67 -9.53 4.69
CA GLN A 64 -9.92 -10.33 5.89
C GLN A 64 -11.34 -10.12 6.47
N THR A 65 -11.94 -8.96 6.26
CA THR A 65 -13.29 -8.64 6.77
C THR A 65 -14.40 -8.90 5.75
N GLY A 66 -14.06 -9.13 4.48
CA GLY A 66 -15.04 -9.22 3.39
C GLY A 66 -15.77 -7.90 3.12
N ILE A 67 -15.25 -6.77 3.59
CA ILE A 67 -15.89 -5.45 3.43
C ILE A 67 -15.48 -4.84 2.10
N THR A 68 -16.48 -4.47 1.30
CA THR A 68 -16.27 -3.73 0.06
C THR A 68 -16.61 -2.26 0.25
N ILE A 69 -15.62 -1.37 0.02
CA ILE A 69 -15.84 0.08 0.00
C ILE A 69 -15.84 0.54 -1.47
N ARG A 70 -16.96 1.08 -1.93
CA ARG A 70 -17.09 1.62 -3.30
C ARG A 70 -16.42 2.99 -3.39
N ASN A 71 -15.82 3.29 -4.56
CA ASN A 71 -15.19 4.58 -4.86
C ASN A 71 -14.17 5.01 -3.80
N PHE A 72 -13.43 4.06 -3.25
CA PHE A 72 -12.38 4.29 -2.29
C PHE A 72 -11.02 4.07 -2.93
N GLY A 73 -10.09 4.98 -2.64
CA GLY A 73 -8.79 5.04 -3.27
C GLY A 73 -8.65 6.24 -4.19
N VAL A 74 -7.41 6.52 -4.60
CA VAL A 74 -7.05 7.58 -5.52
C VAL A 74 -6.25 6.97 -6.66
N ASP A 75 -6.74 7.12 -7.88
CA ASP A 75 -6.03 6.65 -9.06
C ASP A 75 -4.84 7.56 -9.35
N ILE A 76 -3.66 6.96 -9.46
CA ILE A 76 -2.40 7.64 -9.67
C ILE A 76 -1.84 7.16 -11.01
N GLN A 77 -1.68 8.11 -11.92
CA GLN A 77 -1.06 7.91 -13.22
C GLN A 77 0.21 8.75 -13.33
N ILE A 78 1.31 8.13 -13.76
CA ILE A 78 2.61 8.77 -13.94
C ILE A 78 3.13 8.46 -15.34
N ASP A 79 3.06 9.45 -16.22
CA ASP A 79 3.35 9.42 -17.65
C ASP A 79 4.69 10.11 -17.99
N LYS A 80 5.69 9.93 -17.12
CA LYS A 80 6.98 10.64 -17.20
C LYS A 80 8.16 9.67 -17.17
N LYS A 81 9.27 10.08 -17.78
CA LYS A 81 10.56 9.35 -17.68
C LYS A 81 11.19 9.44 -16.29
N GLN A 82 10.91 10.53 -15.57
CA GLN A 82 11.45 10.84 -14.26
C GLN A 82 10.44 11.67 -13.48
N ILE A 83 10.44 11.55 -12.16
CA ILE A 83 9.58 12.33 -11.27
C ILE A 83 10.41 12.99 -10.17
N SER A 84 10.05 14.20 -9.75
CA SER A 84 10.72 14.83 -8.60
C SER A 84 10.18 14.32 -7.26
N LYS A 85 11.01 14.35 -6.21
CA LYS A 85 10.57 14.02 -4.84
C LYS A 85 9.37 14.88 -4.38
N LYS A 86 9.28 16.12 -4.87
CA LYS A 86 8.17 17.04 -4.59
C LYS A 86 6.88 16.58 -5.27
N GLU A 87 6.96 16.10 -6.51
CA GLU A 87 5.80 15.57 -7.24
C GLU A 87 5.29 14.26 -6.59
N ILE A 88 6.18 13.37 -6.15
CA ILE A 88 5.79 12.15 -5.41
C ILE A 88 4.90 12.50 -4.21
N LYS A 89 5.29 13.50 -3.42
CA LYS A 89 4.50 13.99 -2.29
C LYS A 89 3.13 14.55 -2.71
N GLY A 90 3.07 15.19 -3.87
CA GLY A 90 1.82 15.71 -4.42
C GLY A 90 0.85 14.60 -4.84
N LEU A 91 1.37 13.48 -5.34
CA LEU A 91 0.58 12.32 -5.76
C LEU A 91 0.07 11.49 -4.57
N ILE A 92 0.85 11.41 -3.49
CA ILE A 92 0.50 10.62 -2.30
C ILE A 92 0.48 11.55 -1.08
N PRO A 93 -0.60 12.31 -0.84
CA PRO A 93 -0.65 13.33 0.22
C PRO A 93 -0.36 12.78 1.62
N GLU A 94 -0.68 11.52 1.86
CA GLU A 94 -0.45 10.82 3.12
C GLU A 94 1.03 10.56 3.41
N ILE A 95 1.92 10.65 2.42
CA ILE A 95 3.36 10.39 2.58
C ILE A 95 4.10 11.58 3.21
N THR A 96 5.08 11.31 4.05
CA THR A 96 5.92 12.35 4.65
C THR A 96 7.23 12.53 3.89
N ASN A 97 7.84 13.71 4.00
CA ASN A 97 9.19 13.93 3.46
C ASN A 97 10.20 12.95 4.07
N GLU A 98 10.05 12.68 5.36
CA GLU A 98 10.91 11.73 6.08
C GLU A 98 10.78 10.31 5.52
N GLU A 99 9.56 9.85 5.24
CA GLU A 99 9.32 8.54 4.62
C GLU A 99 9.88 8.46 3.20
N ILE A 100 9.73 9.55 2.43
CA ILE A 100 10.38 9.68 1.11
C ILE A 100 11.90 9.55 1.27
N GLU A 101 12.54 10.35 2.13
CA GLU A 101 13.99 10.35 2.28
C GLU A 101 14.52 9.00 2.80
N LYS A 102 13.91 8.44 3.86
CA LYS A 102 14.34 7.17 4.46
C LYS A 102 14.20 5.99 3.50
N THR A 103 13.21 6.01 2.62
CA THR A 103 12.95 4.88 1.71
C THR A 103 13.65 5.05 0.37
N LEU A 104 13.62 6.25 -0.20
CA LEU A 104 14.10 6.54 -1.55
C LEU A 104 15.62 6.76 -1.60
N ASN A 105 16.22 7.39 -0.59
CA ASN A 105 17.67 7.64 -0.60
C ASN A 105 18.50 6.34 -0.63
N PRO A 106 18.17 5.27 0.12
CA PRO A 106 18.85 3.98 -0.01
C PRO A 106 18.67 3.32 -1.39
N ILE A 107 17.48 3.45 -2.00
CA ILE A 107 17.21 2.92 -3.35
C ILE A 107 18.11 3.62 -4.38
N ILE A 108 18.13 4.95 -4.35
CA ILE A 108 18.99 5.78 -5.21
C ILE A 108 20.46 5.40 -5.00
N SER A 109 20.91 5.29 -3.75
CA SER A 109 22.30 4.91 -3.42
C SER A 109 22.66 3.55 -4.00
N CYS A 110 21.74 2.59 -3.90
CA CYS A 110 21.96 1.22 -4.37
C CYS A 110 22.02 1.14 -5.89
N GLN A 111 21.11 1.81 -6.60
CA GLN A 111 21.04 1.73 -8.06
C GLN A 111 22.08 2.58 -8.77
N ARG A 112 22.38 3.77 -8.22
CA ARG A 112 23.29 4.73 -8.82
C ARG A 112 24.69 4.68 -8.22
N GLY A 113 24.92 3.89 -7.17
CA GLY A 113 26.24 3.58 -6.62
C GLY A 113 27.12 4.82 -6.39
N ALA A 114 28.37 4.75 -6.86
CA ALA A 114 29.38 5.80 -6.71
C ALA A 114 29.11 7.08 -7.54
N TYR A 115 28.09 7.09 -8.40
CA TYR A 115 27.78 8.25 -9.26
C TYR A 115 27.10 9.41 -8.50
N ILE A 116 26.79 9.23 -7.21
CA ILE A 116 26.19 10.27 -6.38
C ILE A 116 26.98 10.42 -5.08
N SER A 117 27.33 11.65 -4.75
CA SER A 117 27.97 12.03 -3.49
C SER A 117 26.99 11.98 -2.31
N ASP A 118 25.77 12.50 -2.47
CA ASP A 118 24.71 12.39 -1.46
C ASP A 118 23.30 12.29 -2.11
N PRO A 119 22.59 11.14 -1.94
CA PRO A 119 21.25 10.89 -2.47
C PRO A 119 20.17 11.88 -2.01
N LYS A 120 20.41 12.57 -0.89
CA LYS A 120 19.48 13.58 -0.35
C LYS A 120 19.25 14.69 -1.37
N TRP A 121 20.30 15.13 -2.07
CA TRP A 121 20.25 16.22 -3.06
C TRP A 121 19.72 15.81 -4.43
N VAL A 122 19.48 14.52 -4.65
CA VAL A 122 18.86 14.04 -5.88
C VAL A 122 17.43 14.56 -5.96
N ARG A 123 17.19 15.44 -6.94
CA ARG A 123 15.89 16.06 -7.16
C ARG A 123 14.93 15.13 -7.90
N TYR A 124 15.43 14.38 -8.87
CA TYR A 124 14.66 13.54 -9.78
C TYR A 124 15.03 12.07 -9.64
N VAL A 125 14.00 11.23 -9.61
CA VAL A 125 14.14 9.77 -9.58
C VAL A 125 13.64 9.14 -10.86
N SER A 126 14.29 8.05 -11.26
CA SER A 126 13.86 7.25 -12.41
C SER A 126 12.58 6.49 -12.09
N MET A 127 11.92 5.96 -13.12
CA MET A 127 10.71 5.15 -12.93
C MET A 127 10.98 3.84 -12.18
N ASP A 128 12.16 3.24 -12.33
CA ASP A 128 12.51 2.02 -11.61
C ASP A 128 12.76 2.29 -10.12
N GLU A 129 13.43 3.39 -9.78
CA GLU A 129 13.57 3.84 -8.38
C GLU A 129 12.21 4.13 -7.76
N LEU A 130 11.32 4.76 -8.55
CA LEU A 130 9.96 5.04 -8.13
C LEU A 130 9.17 3.75 -7.90
N ARG A 131 9.25 2.75 -8.79
CA ARG A 131 8.60 1.43 -8.60
C ARG A 131 9.09 0.77 -7.31
N MET A 132 10.40 0.69 -7.11
CA MET A 132 10.96 0.12 -5.89
C MET A 132 10.49 0.88 -4.63
N PHE A 133 10.41 2.19 -4.72
CA PHE A 133 9.93 3.03 -3.62
C PHE A 133 8.47 2.76 -3.30
N LEU A 134 7.59 2.80 -4.30
CA LEU A 134 6.17 2.54 -4.19
C LEU A 134 5.90 1.13 -3.62
N LEU A 135 6.66 0.11 -4.06
CA LEU A 135 6.59 -1.24 -3.48
C LEU A 135 6.99 -1.26 -1.99
N LYS A 136 8.07 -0.56 -1.61
CA LYS A 136 8.54 -0.50 -0.22
C LYS A 136 7.59 0.21 0.73
N ILE A 137 6.84 1.21 0.26
CA ILE A 137 5.83 1.91 1.06
C ILE A 137 4.46 1.21 1.04
N GLY A 138 4.37 0.04 0.39
CA GLY A 138 3.18 -0.81 0.39
C GLY A 138 2.10 -0.37 -0.61
N GLU A 139 2.45 0.26 -1.72
CA GLU A 139 1.51 0.52 -2.83
C GLU A 139 1.34 -0.72 -3.73
N PRO A 140 0.11 -1.00 -4.18
CA PRO A 140 -0.19 -2.10 -5.09
C PRO A 140 0.11 -1.69 -6.54
N ILE A 141 1.40 -1.57 -6.90
CA ILE A 141 1.77 -1.30 -8.28
C ILE A 141 1.46 -2.54 -9.11
N GLN A 142 0.56 -2.43 -10.09
CA GLN A 142 0.38 -3.49 -11.06
C GLN A 142 1.60 -3.51 -12.01
N GLY A 143 2.38 -4.59 -11.95
CA GLY A 143 3.54 -4.80 -12.81
C GLY A 143 4.51 -5.86 -12.26
N VAL A 144 4.26 -7.12 -12.65
CA VAL A 144 5.03 -8.37 -12.39
C VAL A 144 4.77 -9.07 -11.04
N SER A 145 3.54 -9.55 -10.84
CA SER A 145 3.22 -10.99 -10.73
C SER A 145 1.74 -11.15 -10.41
N ASN A 146 1.00 -11.78 -11.32
CA ASN A 146 -0.38 -12.20 -11.10
C ASN A 146 -0.43 -13.18 -9.91
N GLN A 147 -0.98 -12.72 -8.79
CA GLN A 147 -1.88 -13.56 -8.00
C GLN A 147 -3.19 -12.81 -7.87
N ILE A 148 -4.05 -13.06 -8.85
CA ILE A 148 -5.49 -12.91 -8.66
C ILE A 148 -5.82 -13.90 -7.54
N ILE A 149 -6.08 -13.40 -6.33
CA ILE A 149 -6.77 -14.19 -5.32
C ILE A 149 -8.24 -14.15 -5.76
N GLU A 150 -8.64 -15.14 -6.57
CA GLU A 150 -10.05 -15.46 -6.68
C GLU A 150 -10.49 -15.92 -5.29
N LEU A 151 -11.21 -15.05 -4.57
CA LEU A 151 -12.00 -15.46 -3.42
C LEU A 151 -13.13 -16.33 -3.98
N VAL A 152 -12.88 -17.64 -4.03
CA VAL A 152 -13.93 -18.63 -4.25
C VAL A 152 -14.94 -18.43 -3.13
N ASP A 153 -16.14 -18.01 -3.52
CA ASP A 153 -17.31 -17.95 -2.66
C ASP A 153 -17.55 -19.37 -2.12
N SER A 154 -17.19 -19.60 -0.86
CA SER A 154 -17.37 -20.88 -0.17
C SER A 154 -18.83 -21.12 0.22
N SER A 155 -19.78 -20.68 -0.62
CA SER A 155 -21.23 -20.82 -0.42
C SER A 155 -21.90 -21.88 -1.32
N GLU A 156 -21.15 -22.77 -1.95
CA GLU A 156 -21.73 -24.01 -2.47
C GLU A 156 -21.81 -25.07 -1.34
N LYS A 157 -23.02 -25.17 -0.77
CA LYS A 157 -23.42 -26.28 0.10
C LYS A 157 -23.05 -27.62 -0.56
N PRO A 158 -22.58 -28.63 0.18
CA PRO A 158 -22.42 -29.97 -0.37
C PRO A 158 -23.81 -30.49 -0.75
N VAL A 159 -24.06 -30.53 -2.05
CA VAL A 159 -25.23 -31.20 -2.59
C VAL A 159 -24.91 -32.68 -2.66
N VAL A 160 -25.38 -33.43 -1.66
CA VAL A 160 -25.50 -34.88 -1.72
C VAL A 160 -26.68 -35.20 -2.63
N TYR A 161 -26.44 -35.89 -3.73
CA TYR A 161 -27.49 -36.69 -4.38
C TYR A 161 -27.02 -38.12 -4.53
N GLU A 162 -27.88 -39.01 -4.06
CA GLU A 162 -27.74 -40.45 -3.97
C GLU A 162 -27.68 -41.09 -5.37
N LEU A 163 -26.91 -42.17 -5.44
CA LEU A 163 -26.85 -43.10 -6.57
C LEU A 163 -28.23 -43.69 -6.84
N ILE A 164 -28.68 -43.67 -8.11
CA ILE A 164 -29.64 -44.62 -8.66
C ILE A 164 -28.96 -45.35 -9.81
#